data_AF-A0A6I7LSR8-F1
#
_entry.id   AF-A0A6I7LSR8-F1
#
_cell.length_a   1.000
_cell.length_b   1.000
_cell.length_c   1.000
_cell.angle_alpha   90.00
_cell.angle_beta   90.00
_cell.angle_gamma   90.00
#
_symmetry.space_group_name_H-M   'P 1'
#
loop_
_entity.id
_entity.type
_entity.pdbx_description
1 polymer ?
#
loop_
_entity_poly.entity_id
_entity_poly.type
_entity_poly.pdbx_seq_one_letter_code
_entity_poly.pdbx_strand_id
1 'polypeptide(L)'
;MQQLWSALSTLSLLQWTILAIIWLGTNVLIYGAFAKWIFRRQWRLYRNLKRPVIVLIPTMNSGQMIPGGEMKSEIQLLKTNKLLNIAEEPQEYRTFNPSEKHCVVVIGYKPGMEGLPDILSRVKSNHVPLIVYTYGNNAVGGSDKKLLDEYPYTLLANFPLTLLNQIFSTVASYPYDRK
;
A
#
# COMPACT_ATOMS: atom_id res chain seq x y z
N MET A 1 -69.34 0.80 23.95
CA MET A 1 -68.05 0.32 24.48
C MET A 1 -67.25 -0.48 23.46
N GLN A 2 -67.75 -1.60 22.91
CA GLN A 2 -67.01 -2.43 21.95
C GLN A 2 -66.54 -1.68 20.68
N GLN A 3 -67.39 -0.82 20.09
CA GLN A 3 -67.04 -0.02 18.90
C GLN A 3 -65.95 1.04 19.16
N LEU A 4 -65.90 1.59 20.39
CA LEU A 4 -64.86 2.54 20.82
C LEU A 4 -63.52 1.83 20.98
N TRP A 5 -63.52 0.63 21.58
CA TRP A 5 -62.32 -0.20 21.69
C TRP A 5 -61.76 -0.65 20.34
N SER A 6 -62.63 -0.99 19.37
CA SER A 6 -62.19 -1.34 18.00
C SER A 6 -61.65 -0.13 17.22
N ALA A 7 -62.16 1.08 17.47
CA ALA A 7 -61.65 2.30 16.84
C ALA A 7 -60.27 2.70 17.43
N LEU A 8 -60.08 2.55 18.74
CA LEU A 8 -58.80 2.81 19.40
C LEU A 8 -57.73 1.78 19.02
N SER A 9 -58.10 0.50 18.83
CA SER A 9 -57.17 -0.52 18.39
C SER A 9 -56.73 -0.36 16.93
N THR A 10 -57.63 0.08 16.04
CA THR A 10 -57.28 0.36 14.64
C THR A 10 -56.39 1.60 14.50
N LEU A 11 -56.65 2.66 15.28
CA LEU A 11 -55.78 3.85 15.35
C LEU A 11 -54.38 3.52 15.88
N SER A 12 -54.27 2.72 16.94
CA SER A 12 -52.97 2.31 17.48
C SER A 12 -52.21 1.40 16.52
N LEU A 13 -52.88 0.46 15.84
CA LEU A 13 -52.27 -0.34 14.76
C LEU A 13 -51.74 0.54 13.62
N LEU A 14 -52.50 1.54 13.20
CA LEU A 14 -52.08 2.48 12.15
C LEU A 14 -50.88 3.33 12.59
N GLN A 15 -50.84 3.77 13.85
CA GLN A 15 -49.68 4.48 14.40
C GLN A 15 -48.43 3.60 14.42
N TRP A 16 -48.53 2.36 14.92
CA TRP A 16 -47.40 1.43 15.00
C TRP A 16 -46.88 1.02 13.63
N THR A 17 -47.78 0.81 12.66
CA THR A 17 -47.38 0.50 11.28
C THR A 17 -46.65 1.68 10.62
N ILE A 18 -47.12 2.91 10.81
CA ILE A 18 -46.40 4.11 10.32
C ILE A 18 -45.02 4.22 10.97
N LEU A 19 -44.92 4.05 12.29
CA LEU A 19 -43.65 4.08 13.00
C LEU A 19 -42.70 2.98 12.53
N ALA A 20 -43.20 1.78 12.29
CA ALA A 20 -42.42 0.67 11.76
C ALA A 20 -41.88 0.98 10.35
N ILE A 21 -42.69 1.58 9.47
CA ILE A 21 -42.27 2.00 8.12
C ILE A 21 -41.18 3.09 8.20
N ILE A 22 -41.38 4.11 9.05
CA ILE A 22 -40.38 5.17 9.25
C ILE A 22 -39.08 4.58 9.79
N TRP A 23 -39.17 3.68 10.78
CA TRP A 23 -38.01 3.03 11.37
C TRP A 23 -37.24 2.18 10.35
N LEU A 24 -37.95 1.38 9.55
CA LEU A 24 -37.36 0.60 8.44
C LEU A 24 -36.69 1.51 7.41
N GLY A 25 -37.39 2.55 6.93
CA GLY A 25 -36.87 3.48 5.94
C GLY A 25 -35.61 4.18 6.43
N THR A 26 -35.61 4.66 7.68
CA THR A 26 -34.47 5.35 8.28
C THR A 26 -33.27 4.41 8.44
N ASN A 27 -33.49 3.17 8.90
CA ASN A 27 -32.42 2.18 9.01
C ASN A 27 -31.82 1.83 7.64
N VAL A 28 -32.64 1.60 6.62
CA VAL A 28 -32.15 1.31 5.25
C VAL A 28 -31.28 2.46 4.72
N LEU A 29 -31.67 3.71 4.96
CA LEU A 29 -30.87 4.88 4.57
C LEU A 29 -29.54 4.95 5.33
N ILE A 30 -29.55 4.74 6.65
CA ILE A 30 -28.35 4.77 7.49
C ILE A 30 -27.38 3.65 7.08
N TYR A 31 -27.86 2.40 7.00
CA TYR A 31 -27.05 1.26 6.62
C TYR A 31 -26.55 1.38 5.18
N GLY A 32 -27.37 1.88 4.25
CA GLY A 32 -26.95 2.12 2.87
C GLY A 32 -25.84 3.17 2.77
N ALA A 33 -25.96 4.29 3.50
CA ALA A 33 -24.93 5.32 3.55
C ALA A 33 -23.63 4.79 4.18
N PHE A 34 -23.74 4.03 5.28
CA PHE A 34 -22.61 3.43 5.97
C PHE A 34 -21.88 2.39 5.10
N ALA A 35 -22.63 1.48 4.45
CA ALA A 35 -22.09 0.50 3.53
C ALA A 35 -21.37 1.17 2.36
N LYS A 36 -21.95 2.23 1.79
CA LYS A 36 -21.31 3.03 0.73
C LYS A 36 -20.02 3.70 1.20
N TRP A 37 -20.00 4.21 2.44
CA TRP A 37 -18.80 4.82 3.02
C TRP A 37 -17.67 3.79 3.20
N ILE A 38 -17.97 2.63 3.79
CA ILE A 38 -17.00 1.53 3.93
C ILE A 38 -16.53 1.06 2.56
N PHE A 39 -17.46 0.80 1.63
CA PHE A 39 -17.12 0.30 0.31
C PHE A 39 -16.18 1.23 -0.44
N ARG A 40 -16.43 2.55 -0.39
CA ARG A 40 -15.53 3.55 -1.00
C ARG A 40 -14.13 3.54 -0.37
N ARG A 41 -14.02 3.26 0.93
CA ARG A 41 -12.73 3.18 1.62
C ARG A 41 -11.99 1.90 1.26
N GLN A 42 -12.70 0.76 1.26
CA GLN A 42 -12.15 -0.54 0.87
C GLN A 42 -11.74 -0.56 -0.60
N TRP A 43 -12.52 0.06 -1.48
CA TRP A 43 -12.21 0.15 -2.90
C TRP A 43 -10.95 0.98 -3.18
N ARG A 44 -10.76 2.07 -2.43
CA ARG A 44 -9.52 2.86 -2.50
C ARG A 44 -8.32 2.04 -2.06
N LEU A 45 -8.43 1.31 -0.94
CA LEU A 45 -7.38 0.42 -0.48
C LEU A 45 -7.07 -0.68 -1.51
N TYR A 46 -8.10 -1.30 -2.09
CA TYR A 46 -7.94 -2.32 -3.13
C TYR A 46 -7.22 -1.79 -4.38
N ARG A 47 -7.60 -0.60 -4.86
CA ARG A 47 -6.90 0.05 -5.98
C ARG A 47 -5.46 0.37 -5.64
N ASN A 48 -5.19 0.77 -4.40
CA ASN A 48 -3.82 1.03 -3.94
C ASN A 48 -3.00 -0.27 -3.92
N LEU A 49 -3.55 -1.37 -3.39
CA LEU A 49 -2.88 -2.68 -3.30
C LEU A 49 -2.50 -3.27 -4.67
N LYS A 50 -3.23 -2.93 -5.73
CA LYS A 50 -2.93 -3.35 -7.11
C LYS A 50 -1.75 -2.63 -7.75
N ARG A 51 -1.13 -1.65 -7.08
CA ARG A 51 0.01 -0.92 -7.65
C ARG A 51 1.22 -1.82 -7.86
N PRO A 52 1.99 -1.57 -8.93
CA PRO A 52 3.21 -2.30 -9.15
C PRO A 52 4.24 -1.95 -8.07
N VAL A 53 4.75 -2.99 -7.42
CA VAL A 53 5.95 -2.94 -6.58
C VAL A 53 7.12 -3.34 -7.46
N ILE A 54 8.03 -2.39 -7.68
CA ILE A 54 9.22 -2.58 -8.51
C ILE A 54 10.38 -2.92 -7.58
N VAL A 55 11.01 -4.06 -7.81
CA VAL A 55 12.16 -4.53 -7.04
C VAL A 55 13.42 -4.32 -7.87
N LEU A 56 14.34 -3.52 -7.35
CA LEU A 56 15.64 -3.20 -7.92
C LEU A 56 16.72 -3.99 -7.20
N ILE A 57 17.53 -4.71 -7.97
CA ILE A 57 18.65 -5.49 -7.45
C ILE A 57 19.93 -4.65 -7.46
N PRO A 58 20.79 -4.74 -6.44
CA PRO A 58 22.07 -4.07 -6.44
C PRO A 58 23.02 -4.67 -7.49
N THR A 59 23.55 -3.83 -8.37
CA THR A 59 24.59 -4.20 -9.36
C THR A 59 25.87 -3.40 -9.15
N MET A 60 27.01 -4.00 -9.54
CA MET A 60 28.32 -3.34 -9.56
C MET A 60 28.52 -2.50 -10.83
N ASN A 61 29.64 -1.77 -10.92
CA ASN A 61 30.01 -0.96 -12.09
C ASN A 61 29.98 -1.70 -13.43
N SER A 62 30.27 -3.01 -13.43
CA SER A 62 30.23 -3.87 -14.60
C SER A 62 28.83 -4.27 -15.06
N GLY A 63 27.76 -3.84 -14.37
CA GLY A 63 26.40 -4.35 -14.57
C GLY A 63 26.20 -5.77 -14.02
N GLN A 64 27.23 -6.38 -13.44
CA GLN A 64 27.11 -7.68 -12.78
C GLN A 64 26.42 -7.54 -11.42
N MET A 65 25.55 -8.49 -11.11
CA MET A 65 24.87 -8.59 -9.82
C MET A 65 25.91 -8.78 -8.71
N ILE A 66 25.72 -8.12 -7.57
CA ILE A 66 26.58 -8.34 -6.41
C ILE A 66 26.32 -9.78 -5.90
N PRO A 67 27.35 -10.64 -5.72
CA PRO A 67 27.15 -12.00 -5.23
C PRO A 67 26.47 -11.98 -3.85
N GLY A 68 25.40 -12.76 -3.72
CA GLY A 68 24.51 -12.77 -2.55
C GLY A 68 23.51 -11.61 -2.45
N GLY A 69 23.42 -10.75 -3.46
CA GLY A 69 22.48 -9.62 -3.54
C GLY A 69 21.20 -9.91 -4.33
N GLU A 70 20.95 -11.16 -4.71
CA GLU A 70 19.91 -11.53 -5.69
C GLU A 70 18.47 -11.46 -5.16
N MET A 71 18.27 -11.24 -3.86
CA MET A 71 16.95 -11.09 -3.21
C MET A 71 15.95 -12.24 -3.50
N LYS A 72 16.41 -13.40 -4.00
CA LYS A 72 15.54 -14.43 -4.60
C LYS A 72 14.49 -14.97 -3.62
N SER A 73 14.90 -15.25 -2.39
CA SER A 73 14.01 -15.72 -1.32
C SER A 73 12.93 -14.69 -0.98
N GLU A 74 13.31 -13.42 -0.88
CA GLU A 74 12.42 -12.31 -0.55
C GLU A 74 11.45 -12.03 -1.69
N ILE A 75 11.93 -12.05 -2.93
CA ILE A 75 11.08 -11.92 -4.13
C ILE A 75 10.06 -13.06 -4.16
N GLN A 76 10.46 -14.30 -3.84
CA GLN A 76 9.55 -15.43 -3.79
C GLN A 76 8.50 -15.28 -2.69
N LEU A 77 8.88 -14.80 -1.51
CA LEU A 77 7.95 -14.50 -0.40
C LEU A 77 6.97 -13.40 -0.78
N LEU A 78 7.46 -12.34 -1.45
CA LEU A 78 6.62 -11.26 -1.95
C LEU A 78 5.64 -11.82 -3.00
N LYS A 79 6.11 -12.60 -3.99
CA LYS A 79 5.26 -13.20 -5.06
C LYS A 79 4.22 -14.16 -4.53
N THR A 80 4.51 -14.86 -3.44
CA THR A 80 3.54 -15.75 -2.78
C THR A 80 2.37 -14.97 -2.17
N ASN A 81 2.58 -13.68 -1.87
CA ASN A 81 1.54 -12.82 -1.34
C ASN A 81 0.66 -12.23 -2.46
N LYS A 82 -0.50 -12.85 -2.68
CA LYS A 82 -1.49 -12.43 -3.69
C LYS A 82 -2.09 -11.03 -3.48
N LEU A 83 -1.78 -10.36 -2.36
CA LEU A 83 -2.28 -9.02 -2.05
C LEU A 83 -1.48 -7.92 -2.75
N LEU A 84 -0.27 -8.20 -3.23
CA LEU A 84 0.62 -7.24 -3.85
C LEU A 84 0.84 -7.57 -5.32
N ASN A 85 0.82 -6.56 -6.19
CA ASN A 85 1.18 -6.70 -7.59
C ASN A 85 2.68 -6.44 -7.75
N ILE A 86 3.49 -7.49 -7.78
CA ILE A 86 4.95 -7.39 -7.89
C ILE A 86 5.35 -7.58 -9.34
N ALA A 87 6.23 -6.71 -9.85
CA ALA A 87 6.75 -6.85 -11.20
C ALA A 87 7.38 -8.25 -11.39
N GLU A 88 7.08 -8.89 -12.53
CA GLU A 88 7.44 -10.31 -12.76
C GLU A 88 8.95 -10.55 -12.69
N GLU A 89 9.75 -9.56 -13.08
CA GLU A 89 11.20 -9.65 -13.07
C GLU A 89 11.81 -8.48 -12.30
N PRO A 90 12.79 -8.74 -11.41
CA PRO A 90 13.56 -7.68 -10.79
C PRO A 90 14.33 -6.91 -11.88
N GLN A 91 14.23 -5.58 -11.83
CA GLN A 91 14.85 -4.72 -12.83
C GLN A 91 16.23 -4.25 -12.38
N GLU A 92 17.13 -4.07 -13.34
CA GLU A 92 18.39 -3.38 -13.10
C GLU A 92 18.11 -1.89 -12.84
N TYR A 93 18.78 -1.28 -11.85
CA TYR A 93 18.54 0.12 -11.53
C TYR A 93 18.88 1.09 -12.68
N ARG A 94 19.73 0.68 -13.63
CA ARG A 94 20.13 1.51 -14.78
C ARG A 94 18.97 1.69 -15.76
N THR A 95 18.22 0.62 -16.02
CA THR A 95 17.05 0.60 -16.91
C THR A 95 15.78 1.08 -16.22
N PHE A 96 15.83 1.28 -14.89
CA PHE A 96 14.71 1.78 -14.11
C PHE A 96 14.28 3.19 -14.53
N ASN A 97 13.10 3.30 -15.13
CA ASN A 97 12.42 4.56 -15.35
C ASN A 97 11.15 4.61 -14.49
N PRO A 98 11.05 5.51 -13.50
CA PRO A 98 9.82 5.75 -12.76
C PRO A 98 8.81 6.51 -13.66
N SER A 99 8.41 5.93 -14.79
CA SER A 99 7.40 6.52 -15.68
C SER A 99 6.01 6.46 -15.04
N GLU A 100 5.79 5.54 -14.10
CA GLU A 100 4.58 5.46 -13.31
C GLU A 100 4.70 6.26 -12.01
N LYS A 101 3.96 7.37 -11.91
CA LYS A 101 3.87 8.23 -10.72
C LYS A 101 3.40 7.52 -9.44
N HIS A 102 3.12 6.22 -9.49
CA HIS A 102 2.39 5.47 -8.46
C HIS A 102 2.93 4.05 -8.21
N CYS A 103 4.24 3.83 -8.35
CA CYS A 103 4.89 2.59 -7.93
C CYS A 103 5.47 2.69 -6.51
N VAL A 104 5.80 1.56 -5.89
CA VAL A 104 6.67 1.51 -4.71
C VAL A 104 7.98 0.88 -5.16
N VAL A 105 9.10 1.56 -4.89
CA VAL A 105 10.42 1.09 -5.29
C VAL A 105 11.08 0.42 -4.10
N VAL A 106 11.43 -0.85 -4.26
CA VAL A 106 12.24 -1.60 -3.30
C VAL A 106 13.63 -1.74 -3.90
N ILE A 107 14.67 -1.36 -3.17
CA ILE A 107 16.05 -1.53 -3.58
C ILE A 107 16.75 -2.46 -2.61
N GLY A 108 17.45 -3.46 -3.14
CA GLY A 108 18.39 -4.22 -2.34
C GLY A 108 19.67 -3.46 -2.11
N TYR A 109 20.10 -3.33 -0.86
CA TYR A 109 21.31 -2.62 -0.47
C TYR A 109 22.37 -3.57 0.06
N LYS A 110 23.59 -3.33 -0.39
CA LYS A 110 24.82 -3.93 0.14
C LYS A 110 25.90 -2.84 0.14
N PRO A 111 26.78 -2.78 1.17
CA PRO A 111 27.86 -1.80 1.21
C PRO A 111 28.71 -1.84 -0.07
N GLY A 112 29.02 -0.67 -0.63
CA GLY A 112 29.75 -0.54 -1.90
C GLY A 112 28.87 -0.49 -3.15
N MET A 113 27.55 -0.29 -3.00
CA MET A 113 26.66 -0.02 -4.13
C MET A 113 26.83 1.43 -4.62
N GLU A 114 27.32 1.60 -5.85
CA GLU A 114 27.57 2.94 -6.42
C GLU A 114 26.32 3.59 -7.06
N GLY A 115 25.24 2.84 -7.30
CA GLY A 115 24.01 3.33 -7.95
C GLY A 115 22.97 4.00 -7.03
N LEU A 116 23.23 4.08 -5.72
CA LEU A 116 22.26 4.62 -4.75
C LEU A 116 21.89 6.10 -4.99
N PRO A 117 22.86 7.02 -5.27
CA PRO A 117 22.54 8.43 -5.50
C PRO A 117 21.65 8.65 -6.73
N ASP A 118 21.89 7.89 -7.80
CA ASP A 118 21.12 7.98 -9.05
C ASP A 118 19.68 7.54 -8.84
N ILE A 119 19.47 6.42 -8.16
CA ILE A 119 18.12 5.93 -7.82
C ILE A 119 17.40 6.95 -6.95
N LEU A 120 18.09 7.47 -5.93
CA LEU A 120 17.53 8.47 -5.03
C LEU A 120 17.10 9.73 -5.79
N SER A 121 17.91 10.21 -6.75
CA SER A 121 17.56 11.38 -7.56
C SER A 121 16.30 11.15 -8.43
N ARG A 122 16.16 9.97 -9.03
CA ARG A 122 15.00 9.57 -9.87
C ARG A 122 13.72 9.40 -9.04
N VAL A 123 13.86 8.86 -7.84
CA VAL A 123 12.75 8.68 -6.89
C VAL A 123 12.32 10.04 -6.32
N LYS A 124 13.27 10.91 -5.95
CA LYS A 124 13.03 12.28 -5.47
C LYS A 124 12.26 13.09 -6.52
N SER A 125 12.68 13.07 -7.79
CA SER A 125 12.03 13.85 -8.86
C SER A 125 10.58 13.41 -9.11
N ASN A 126 10.30 12.10 -9.02
CA ASN A 126 8.96 11.54 -9.24
C ASN A 126 8.12 11.44 -7.96
N HIS A 127 8.65 11.86 -6.81
CA HIS A 127 8.00 11.74 -5.50
C HIS A 127 7.49 10.32 -5.22
N VAL A 128 8.34 9.33 -5.46
CA VAL A 128 8.01 7.91 -5.26
C VAL A 128 8.56 7.46 -3.90
N PRO A 129 7.85 6.63 -3.12
CA PRO A 129 8.44 6.08 -1.90
C PRO A 129 9.51 5.02 -2.23
N LEU A 130 10.62 5.06 -1.50
CA LEU A 130 11.77 4.15 -1.65
C LEU A 130 11.95 3.32 -0.39
N ILE A 131 11.98 2.00 -0.54
CA ILE A 131 12.24 1.05 0.53
C ILE A 131 13.60 0.44 0.28
N VAL A 132 14.55 0.71 1.16
CA VAL A 132 15.91 0.17 1.10
C VAL A 132 15.95 -1.07 1.97
N TYR A 133 16.17 -2.21 1.34
CA TYR A 133 16.30 -3.48 2.03
C TYR A 133 17.77 -3.85 2.23
N THR A 134 18.20 -3.98 3.47
CA THR A 134 19.54 -4.47 3.79
C THR A 134 19.51 -5.97 4.05
N TYR A 135 20.17 -6.76 3.19
CA TYR A 135 20.26 -8.21 3.35
C TYR A 135 21.24 -8.60 4.45
N GLY A 136 20.85 -9.50 5.36
CA GLY A 136 21.74 -10.04 6.39
C GLY A 136 22.22 -8.99 7.40
N ASN A 137 23.45 -9.14 7.93
CA ASN A 137 24.05 -8.19 8.89
C ASN A 137 24.59 -6.90 8.25
N ASN A 138 24.19 -6.58 7.03
CA ASN A 138 24.62 -5.35 6.37
C ASN A 138 23.83 -4.18 6.96
N ALA A 139 24.52 -3.20 7.53
CA ALA A 139 23.90 -1.95 7.96
C ALA A 139 24.18 -0.84 6.93
N VAL A 140 23.20 0.03 6.69
CA VAL A 140 23.46 1.29 5.98
C VAL A 140 24.25 2.20 6.91
N GLY A 141 25.48 2.55 6.54
CA GLY A 141 26.38 3.37 7.33
C GLY A 141 26.95 4.54 6.53
N GLY A 142 27.62 5.45 7.24
CA GLY A 142 28.44 6.50 6.61
C GLY A 142 27.67 7.50 5.76
N SER A 143 28.19 7.77 4.56
CA SER A 143 27.63 8.70 3.57
C SER A 143 26.26 8.29 3.06
N ASP A 144 26.05 6.99 2.87
CA ASP A 144 24.84 6.45 2.24
C ASP A 144 23.63 6.62 3.14
N LYS A 145 23.82 6.47 4.45
CA LYS A 145 22.75 6.74 5.43
C LYS A 145 22.33 8.21 5.38
N LYS A 146 23.28 9.14 5.32
CA LYS A 146 22.97 10.58 5.23
C LYS A 146 22.18 10.90 3.96
N LEU A 147 22.55 10.30 2.82
CA LEU A 147 21.81 10.47 1.57
C LEU A 147 20.36 9.99 1.68
N LEU A 148 20.11 8.86 2.35
CA LEU A 148 18.75 8.35 2.55
C LEU A 148 17.94 9.21 3.52
N ASP A 149 18.57 9.71 4.58
CA ASP A 149 17.93 10.57 5.59
C ASP A 149 17.47 11.92 4.99
N GLU A 150 18.07 12.39 3.89
CA GLU A 150 17.64 13.60 3.19
C GLU A 150 16.28 13.46 2.48
N TYR A 151 15.81 12.24 2.24
CA TYR A 151 14.54 12.00 1.57
C TYR A 151 13.49 11.46 2.57
N PRO A 152 12.37 12.17 2.80
CA PRO A 152 11.41 11.79 3.84
C PRO A 152 10.58 10.55 3.50
N TYR A 153 10.55 10.12 2.22
CA TYR A 153 9.81 8.94 1.79
C TYR A 153 10.71 7.70 1.65
N THR A 154 11.79 7.66 2.42
CA THR A 154 12.72 6.54 2.47
C THR A 154 12.45 5.68 3.69
N LEU A 155 12.37 4.37 3.52
CA LEU A 155 12.17 3.40 4.59
C LEU A 155 13.29 2.36 4.56
N LEU A 156 13.78 1.97 5.74
CA LEU A 156 14.84 0.96 5.88
C LEU A 156 14.25 -0.36 6.37
N ALA A 157 14.43 -1.44 5.62
CA ALA A 157 14.01 -2.78 5.98
C ALA A 157 15.24 -3.69 6.19
N ASN A 158 15.36 -4.27 7.38
CA ASN A 158 16.52 -5.12 7.71
C ASN A 158 16.19 -6.62 7.68
N PHE A 159 14.90 -6.97 7.59
CA PHE A 159 14.40 -8.34 7.59
C PHE A 159 13.21 -8.50 6.63
N PRO A 160 12.96 -9.71 6.09
CA PRO A 160 11.88 -9.92 5.11
C PRO A 160 10.49 -9.50 5.62
N LEU A 161 10.22 -9.69 6.92
CA LEU A 161 8.95 -9.31 7.51
C LEU A 161 8.79 -7.78 7.58
N THR A 162 9.87 -7.06 7.92
CA THR A 162 9.91 -5.60 7.93
C THR A 162 9.71 -5.04 6.52
N LEU A 163 10.30 -5.69 5.51
CA LEU A 163 10.10 -5.35 4.10
C LEU A 163 8.62 -5.43 3.71
N LEU A 164 7.98 -6.57 4.00
CA LEU A 164 6.57 -6.78 3.70
C LEU A 164 5.69 -5.73 4.38
N ASN A 165 5.94 -5.46 5.66
CA ASN A 165 5.16 -4.48 6.43
C ASN A 165 5.35 -3.06 5.87
N GLN A 166 6.57 -2.69 5.49
CA GLN A 166 6.84 -1.38 4.89
C GLN A 166 6.21 -1.23 3.52
N ILE A 167 6.26 -2.27 2.67
CA ILE A 167 5.57 -2.26 1.38
C ILE A 167 4.07 -2.08 1.61
N PHE A 168 3.47 -2.89 2.49
CA PHE A 168 2.03 -2.82 2.76
C PHE A 168 1.62 -1.46 3.33
N SER A 169 2.36 -0.95 4.32
CA SER A 169 2.11 0.35 4.93
C SER A 169 2.23 1.50 3.93
N THR A 170 3.25 1.44 3.06
CA THR A 170 3.48 2.43 2.01
C THR A 170 2.35 2.41 0.99
N VAL A 171 1.97 1.23 0.51
CA VAL A 171 0.89 1.08 -0.46
C VAL A 171 -0.46 1.52 0.14
N ALA A 172 -0.72 1.20 1.42
CA ALA A 172 -1.95 1.58 2.10
C ALA A 172 -2.07 3.09 2.36
N SER A 173 -0.95 3.75 2.71
CA SER A 173 -0.94 5.17 3.13
C SER A 173 -0.66 6.15 1.98
N TYR A 174 0.19 5.79 1.02
CA TYR A 174 0.57 6.67 -0.07
C TYR A 174 -0.53 6.67 -1.14
N PRO A 175 -1.20 7.79 -1.47
CA PRO A 175 -2.36 7.80 -2.37
C PRO A 175 -2.01 7.51 -3.84
N TYR A 176 -2.94 6.87 -4.58
CA TYR A 176 -2.76 6.47 -5.99
C TYR A 176 -3.09 7.62 -6.90
N ASP A 177 -4.05 8.44 -6.48
CA ASP A 177 -4.44 9.66 -7.14
C ASP A 177 -4.05 10.79 -6.17
N ARG A 178 -3.03 11.59 -6.50
CA ARG A 178 -2.90 12.94 -5.94
C ARG A 178 -3.95 13.81 -6.65
N LYS A 179 -5.21 13.69 -6.25
CA LYS A 179 -6.28 14.63 -6.62
C LYS A 179 -6.67 15.42 -5.38
#